data_AF-A0A1J5KE14-F1
#
_entry.id   AF-A0A1J5KE14-F1
#
_cell.length_a   1.000
_cell.length_b   1.000
_cell.length_c   1.000
_cell.angle_alpha   90.00
_cell.angle_beta   90.00
_cell.angle_gamma   90.00
#
_symmetry.space_group_name_H-M   'P 1'
#
loop_
_entity.id
_entity.type
_entity.pdbx_description
1 polymer ?
#
loop_
_entity_poly.entity_id
_entity_poly.type
_entity_poly.pdbx_seq_one_letter_code
_entity_poly.pdbx_strand_id
1 'polypeptide(L)'
;MLYRTLIIFLLCLPANSRNLQAINNEYIRSIKPLIKENCLSCHGGFQLDTWYRDLPLIKMYINGHITDAKESLNMENDIPFKGRGIQSDIFWSIIASIKKERMPPQPFSLVHGDIKLSPKDRDTIIKWFSEKRRVLLEQDL
;
A
#
# COMPACT_ATOMS: atom_id res chain seq x y z
N MET A 1 37.17 -24.86 16.73
CA MET A 1 35.77 -25.32 16.91
C MET A 1 34.81 -24.15 17.23
N LEU A 2 34.96 -22.98 16.60
CA LEU A 2 34.12 -21.79 16.88
C LEU A 2 33.42 -21.21 15.63
N TYR A 3 33.76 -21.69 14.43
CA TYR A 3 33.16 -21.23 13.17
C TYR A 3 31.93 -22.04 12.73
N ARG A 4 31.70 -23.22 13.32
CA ARG A 4 30.55 -24.08 12.97
C ARG A 4 29.25 -23.68 13.65
N THR A 5 29.31 -22.96 14.77
CA THR A 5 28.13 -22.55 15.53
C THR A 5 27.50 -21.25 15.01
N LEU A 6 28.24 -20.44 14.24
CA LEU A 6 27.76 -19.17 13.68
C LEU A 6 26.83 -19.35 12.47
N ILE A 7 26.95 -20.47 11.74
CA ILE A 7 26.15 -20.75 10.53
C ILE A 7 24.72 -21.17 10.87
N ILE A 8 24.49 -21.74 12.06
CA ILE A 8 23.18 -22.25 12.48
C ILE A 8 22.22 -21.09 12.83
N PHE A 9 22.73 -19.94 13.28
CA PHE A 9 21.89 -18.79 13.62
C PHE A 9 21.42 -18.00 12.39
N LEU A 10 22.10 -18.14 11.24
CA LEU A 10 21.74 -17.43 10.00
C LEU A 10 20.55 -18.07 9.25
N LEU A 11 20.11 -19.26 9.64
CA LEU A 11 19.02 -20.01 8.98
C LEU A 11 17.65 -19.84 9.67
N CYS A 12 17.59 -19.21 10.84
CA CYS A 12 16.35 -19.00 11.61
C CYS A 12 15.87 -17.53 11.56
N LEU A 13 15.88 -16.90 10.38
CA LEU A 13 14.95 -15.79 10.17
C LEU A 13 13.53 -16.39 10.28
N PRO A 14 12.65 -15.86 11.15
CA PRO A 14 11.30 -16.39 11.31
C PRO A 14 10.63 -16.44 9.93
N ALA A 15 9.99 -17.57 9.59
CA ALA A 15 9.41 -17.84 8.27
C ALA A 15 8.53 -16.67 7.75
N ASN A 16 7.89 -15.94 8.66
CA ASN A 16 7.12 -14.73 8.41
C ASN A 16 7.92 -13.64 7.64
N SER A 17 9.18 -13.40 8.00
CA SER A 17 10.03 -12.39 7.36
C SER A 17 10.39 -12.74 5.90
N ARG A 18 10.56 -14.03 5.58
CA ARG A 18 10.88 -14.50 4.22
C ARG A 18 9.68 -14.39 3.28
N ASN A 19 8.48 -14.69 3.77
CA ASN A 19 7.25 -14.55 3.00
C ASN A 19 6.89 -13.09 2.73
N LEU A 20 7.05 -12.20 3.73
CA LEU A 20 6.85 -10.76 3.52
C LEU A 20 7.80 -10.18 2.48
N GLN A 21 9.07 -10.60 2.48
CA GLN A 21 10.02 -10.18 1.45
C GLN A 21 9.62 -10.65 0.05
N ALA A 22 9.17 -11.90 -0.10
CA ALA A 22 8.68 -12.42 -1.38
C ALA A 22 7.44 -11.65 -1.87
N ILE A 23 6.48 -11.39 -0.97
CA ILE A 23 5.28 -10.60 -1.24
C ILE A 23 5.68 -9.17 -1.68
N ASN A 24 6.64 -8.54 -1.00
CA ASN A 24 7.12 -7.21 -1.35
C ASN A 24 7.76 -7.17 -2.75
N ASN A 25 8.60 -8.14 -3.08
CA ASN A 25 9.24 -8.23 -4.39
C ASN A 25 8.22 -8.43 -5.52
N GLU A 26 7.14 -9.14 -5.26
CA GLU A 26 6.04 -9.30 -6.21
C GLU A 26 5.20 -8.02 -6.34
N TYR A 27 4.91 -7.35 -5.22
CA TYR A 27 4.23 -6.06 -5.17
C TYR A 27 4.96 -5.00 -6.00
N ILE A 28 6.27 -4.83 -5.80
CA ILE A 28 7.09 -3.85 -6.52
C ILE A 28 7.02 -4.07 -8.04
N ARG A 29 7.03 -5.33 -8.48
CA ARG A 29 7.04 -5.67 -9.92
C ARG A 29 5.66 -5.56 -10.57
N SER A 30 4.60 -5.97 -9.87
CA SER A 30 3.30 -6.23 -10.52
C SER A 30 2.20 -5.27 -10.10
N ILE A 31 2.28 -4.70 -8.89
CA ILE A 31 1.18 -3.91 -8.30
C ILE A 31 1.56 -2.44 -8.17
N LYS A 32 2.75 -2.15 -7.65
CA LYS A 32 3.26 -0.78 -7.48
C LYS A 32 3.13 0.06 -8.76
N PRO A 33 3.41 -0.45 -9.98
CA PRO A 33 3.19 0.31 -11.21
C PRO A 33 1.73 0.66 -11.48
N LEU A 34 0.78 -0.22 -11.12
CA LEU A 34 -0.66 -0.03 -11.36
C LEU A 34 -1.28 1.02 -10.43
N ILE A 35 -0.72 1.15 -9.22
CA ILE A 35 -1.24 2.05 -8.19
C ILE A 35 -0.44 3.34 -8.02
N LYS A 36 0.59 3.57 -8.85
CA LYS A 36 1.52 4.70 -8.71
C LYS A 36 0.81 6.05 -8.75
N GLU A 37 0.01 6.29 -9.78
CA GLU A 37 -0.69 7.57 -9.95
C GLU A 37 -1.94 7.66 -9.07
N ASN A 38 -2.61 6.53 -8.83
CA ASN A 38 -3.92 6.48 -8.17
C ASN A 38 -3.87 6.40 -6.64
N CYS A 39 -2.88 5.71 -6.07
CA CYS A 39 -2.81 5.46 -4.62
C CYS A 39 -1.56 6.09 -4.01
N LEU A 40 -0.40 5.96 -4.66
CA LEU A 40 0.88 6.40 -4.09
C LEU A 40 1.05 7.92 -4.11
N SER A 41 0.24 8.65 -4.88
CA SER A 41 0.20 10.11 -4.89
C SER A 41 -0.25 10.72 -3.55
N CYS A 42 -1.02 9.98 -2.75
CA CYS A 42 -1.44 10.38 -1.40
C CYS A 42 -0.86 9.46 -0.32
N HIS A 43 -0.87 8.14 -0.53
CA HIS A 43 -0.42 7.18 0.48
C HIS A 43 1.09 6.91 0.45
N GLY A 44 1.79 7.29 -0.63
CA GLY A 44 3.23 7.06 -0.81
C GLY A 44 4.09 8.29 -0.55
N GLY A 45 5.37 8.21 -0.91
CA GLY A 45 6.28 9.37 -0.97
C GLY A 45 6.18 10.15 -2.29
N PHE A 46 5.36 9.67 -3.22
CA PHE A 46 5.12 10.30 -4.51
C PHE A 46 3.99 11.33 -4.37
N GLN A 47 4.06 12.40 -5.14
CA GLN A 47 3.10 13.49 -5.09
C GLN A 47 2.90 13.99 -6.52
N LEU A 48 1.65 14.00 -6.99
CA LEU A 48 1.32 14.52 -8.32
C LEU A 48 1.61 16.01 -8.40
N ASP A 49 2.27 16.41 -9.48
CA ASP A 49 2.69 17.79 -9.71
C ASP A 49 1.58 18.53 -10.48
N THR A 50 0.65 19.11 -9.74
CA THR A 50 -0.49 19.86 -10.28
C THR A 50 -0.36 21.34 -9.90
N TRP A 51 -0.45 22.24 -10.88
CA TRP A 51 -0.20 23.68 -10.73
C TRP A 51 -1.00 24.38 -9.62
N TYR A 52 -2.23 23.93 -9.33
CA TYR A 52 -3.09 24.52 -8.30
C TYR A 52 -2.71 24.11 -6.88
N ARG A 53 -1.88 23.07 -6.71
CA ARG A 53 -1.47 22.57 -5.41
C ARG A 53 -0.57 23.55 -4.66
N ASP A 54 0.06 24.49 -5.37
CA ASP A 54 0.89 25.52 -4.77
C ASP A 54 0.11 26.74 -4.29
N LEU A 55 -1.20 26.83 -4.60
CA LEU A 55 -2.06 27.86 -4.07
C LEU A 55 -2.26 27.64 -2.55
N PRO A 56 -1.97 28.64 -1.68
CA PRO A 56 -1.84 28.42 -0.23
C PRO A 56 -3.02 27.72 0.44
N LEU A 57 -4.26 28.12 0.14
CA LEU A 57 -5.47 27.55 0.76
C LEU A 57 -5.73 26.12 0.28
N ILE A 58 -5.53 25.86 -1.01
CA ILE A 58 -5.71 24.54 -1.61
C ILE A 58 -4.62 23.59 -1.11
N LYS A 59 -3.37 24.08 -1.02
CA LYS A 59 -2.23 23.36 -0.45
C LYS A 59 -2.50 22.90 0.97
N MET A 60 -2.96 23.81 1.83
CA MET A 60 -3.28 23.50 3.23
C MET A 60 -4.36 22.43 3.32
N TYR A 61 -5.43 22.56 2.53
CA TYR A 61 -6.51 21.58 2.49
C TYR A 61 -5.99 20.19 2.05
N ILE A 62 -5.29 20.12 0.91
CA ILE A 62 -4.76 18.86 0.35
C ILE A 62 -3.78 18.20 1.32
N ASN A 63 -2.86 18.96 1.91
CA ASN A 63 -1.86 18.42 2.82
C ASN A 63 -2.48 17.86 4.10
N GLY A 64 -3.56 18.47 4.61
CA GLY A 64 -4.34 17.91 5.71
C GLY A 64 -4.88 16.52 5.36
N HIS A 65 -5.55 16.39 4.22
CA HIS A 65 -6.09 15.09 3.75
C HIS A 65 -5.00 14.04 3.48
N ILE A 66 -3.85 14.43 2.93
CA ILE A 66 -2.71 13.52 2.75
C ILE A 66 -2.17 13.03 4.09
N THR A 67 -2.13 13.92 5.10
CA THR A 67 -1.68 13.56 6.45
C THR A 67 -2.61 12.51 7.05
N ASP A 68 -3.92 12.77 7.06
CA ASP A 68 -4.93 11.83 7.56
C ASP A 68 -4.94 10.49 6.79
N ALA A 69 -4.75 10.55 5.46
CA ALA A 69 -4.66 9.37 4.61
C ALA A 69 -3.44 8.50 4.98
N LYS A 70 -2.28 9.12 5.23
CA LYS A 70 -1.06 8.43 5.67
C LYS A 70 -1.15 7.88 7.09
N GLU A 71 -1.88 8.52 7.99
CA GLU A 71 -2.15 7.97 9.32
C GLU A 71 -2.95 6.66 9.24
N SER A 72 -3.90 6.58 8.31
CA SER A 72 -4.70 5.38 8.10
C SER A 72 -3.95 4.28 7.36
N LEU A 73 -3.16 4.66 6.35
CA LEU A 73 -2.37 3.77 5.51
C LEU A 73 -1.18 4.53 4.91
N ASN A 74 0.04 4.12 5.24
CA ASN A 74 1.26 4.67 4.70
C ASN A 74 2.02 3.60 3.90
N MET A 75 2.17 3.90 2.61
CA MET A 75 2.85 3.14 1.56
C MET A 75 4.14 3.83 1.08
N GLU A 76 4.69 4.75 1.88
CA GLU A 76 5.92 5.47 1.57
C GLU A 76 7.12 4.53 1.54
N ASN A 77 7.14 3.59 2.47
CA ASN A 77 7.92 2.38 2.35
C ASN A 77 7.02 1.33 1.70
N ASP A 78 7.62 0.47 0.86
CA ASP A 78 6.93 -0.69 0.30
C ASP A 78 6.54 -1.67 1.44
N ILE A 79 6.15 -2.91 1.13
CA ILE A 79 5.68 -3.86 2.15
C ILE A 79 6.83 -4.21 3.12
N PRO A 80 6.61 -4.19 4.45
CA PRO A 80 5.33 -4.03 5.14
C PRO A 80 4.83 -2.58 5.22
N PHE A 81 3.56 -2.39 4.88
CA PHE A 81 2.91 -1.08 4.99
C PHE A 81 2.69 -0.70 6.45
N LYS A 82 2.72 0.61 6.73
CA LYS A 82 2.34 1.13 8.04
C LYS A 82 0.86 1.47 8.03
N GLY A 83 0.15 1.15 9.10
CA GLY A 83 -1.28 1.38 9.23
C GLY A 83 -1.84 0.68 10.46
N ARG A 84 -3.16 0.69 10.59
CA ARG A 84 -3.85 0.03 11.71
C ARG A 84 -3.95 -1.47 11.47
N GLY A 85 -3.45 -2.26 12.43
CA GLY A 85 -3.55 -3.72 12.43
C GLY A 85 -2.33 -4.42 11.82
N ILE A 86 -2.44 -5.74 11.67
CA ILE A 86 -1.41 -6.55 11.00
C ILE A 86 -1.53 -6.44 9.47
N GLN A 87 -0.54 -6.95 8.71
CA GLN A 87 -0.53 -6.80 7.25
C GLN A 87 -1.78 -7.37 6.57
N SER A 88 -2.36 -8.45 7.09
CA SER A 88 -3.60 -9.04 6.57
C SER A 88 -4.83 -8.14 6.77
N ASP A 89 -4.88 -7.34 7.84
CA ASP A 89 -5.91 -6.32 8.08
C ASP A 89 -5.73 -5.13 7.14
N ILE A 90 -4.49 -4.69 6.94
CA ILE A 90 -4.16 -3.61 6.02
C ILE A 90 -4.57 -3.99 4.60
N PHE A 91 -4.26 -5.22 4.15
CA PHE A 91 -4.63 -5.70 2.82
C PHE A 91 -6.15 -5.78 2.65
N TRP A 92 -6.87 -6.18 3.71
CA TRP A 92 -8.33 -6.13 3.70
C TRP A 92 -8.87 -4.71 3.55
N SER A 93 -8.31 -3.75 4.28
CA SER A 93 -8.71 -2.34 4.21
C SER A 93 -8.54 -1.77 2.78
N ILE A 94 -7.44 -2.13 2.10
CA ILE A 94 -7.20 -1.76 0.70
C ILE A 94 -8.28 -2.36 -0.20
N ILE A 95 -8.52 -3.67 -0.12
CA ILE A 95 -9.54 -4.37 -0.93
C ILE A 95 -10.93 -3.75 -0.71
N ALA A 96 -11.30 -3.50 0.55
CA ALA A 96 -12.60 -2.94 0.91
C ALA A 96 -12.77 -1.52 0.40
N SER A 97 -11.71 -0.71 0.44
CA SER A 97 -11.72 0.68 -0.05
C SER A 97 -11.91 0.74 -1.56
N ILE A 98 -11.24 -0.13 -2.32
CA ILE A 98 -11.39 -0.23 -3.77
C ILE A 98 -12.78 -0.73 -4.15
N LYS A 99 -13.28 -1.80 -3.51
CA LYS A 99 -14.59 -2.39 -3.82
C LYS A 99 -15.76 -1.47 -3.50
N LYS A 100 -15.64 -0.67 -2.44
CA LYS A 100 -16.69 0.26 -1.98
C LYS A 100 -16.55 1.66 -2.57
N GLU A 101 -15.59 1.87 -3.48
CA GLU A 101 -15.32 3.16 -4.13
C GLU A 101 -15.16 4.32 -3.13
N ARG A 102 -14.52 4.02 -1.98
CA ARG A 102 -14.31 5.00 -0.91
C ARG A 102 -13.11 5.90 -1.15
N MET A 103 -12.34 5.62 -2.20
CA MET A 103 -11.14 6.36 -2.60
C MET A 103 -11.27 6.83 -4.05
N PRO A 104 -10.96 8.11 -4.35
CA PRO A 104 -10.69 9.19 -3.38
C PRO A 104 -11.97 9.62 -2.63
N PRO A 105 -11.87 10.36 -1.51
CA PRO A 105 -13.03 10.96 -0.85
C PRO A 105 -13.88 11.77 -1.85
N GLN A 106 -15.20 11.79 -1.69
CA GLN A 106 -16.13 12.43 -2.65
C GLN A 106 -15.74 13.86 -3.07
N PRO A 107 -15.33 14.77 -2.16
CA PRO A 107 -14.90 16.11 -2.57
C PRO A 107 -13.69 16.11 -3.52
N PHE A 108 -12.76 15.18 -3.33
CA PHE A 108 -11.61 15.00 -4.23
C PHE A 108 -12.00 14.36 -5.55
N SER A 109 -12.95 13.41 -5.55
CA SER A 109 -13.46 12.78 -6.78
C SER A 109 -14.06 13.79 -7.77
N LEU A 110 -14.69 14.85 -7.26
CA LEU A 110 -15.27 15.93 -8.07
C LEU A 110 -14.22 16.87 -8.70
N VAL A 111 -13.05 17.00 -8.07
CA VAL A 111 -11.99 17.94 -8.47
C VAL A 111 -10.84 17.24 -9.21
N HIS A 112 -10.64 15.93 -9.00
CA HIS A 112 -9.55 15.13 -9.58
C HIS A 112 -10.08 13.97 -10.43
N GLY A 113 -11.12 14.23 -11.22
CA GLY A 113 -11.88 13.23 -11.99
C GLY A 113 -11.10 12.37 -13.00
N ASP A 114 -9.80 12.65 -13.20
CA ASP A 114 -8.99 12.07 -14.28
C ASP A 114 -8.20 10.81 -13.87
N ILE A 115 -8.08 10.51 -12.58
CA ILE A 115 -7.25 9.41 -12.09
C ILE A 115 -8.16 8.27 -11.60
N LYS A 116 -8.70 7.53 -12.56
CA LYS A 116 -9.49 6.32 -12.32
C LYS A 116 -8.69 5.09 -12.70
N LEU A 117 -8.52 4.19 -11.73
CA LEU A 117 -8.08 2.82 -11.96
C LEU A 117 -8.97 2.17 -13.04
N SER A 118 -8.34 1.65 -14.10
CA SER A 118 -9.06 0.90 -15.13
C SER A 118 -9.76 -0.32 -14.49
N PRO A 119 -10.90 -0.79 -15.02
CA PRO A 119 -11.55 -1.98 -14.49
C PRO A 119 -10.60 -3.19 -14.40
N LYS A 120 -9.75 -3.35 -15.42
CA LYS A 120 -8.74 -4.42 -15.48
C LYS A 120 -7.70 -4.31 -14.37
N ASP A 121 -7.16 -3.11 -14.13
CA ASP A 121 -6.17 -2.89 -13.08
C ASP A 121 -6.80 -3.05 -11.70
N ARG A 122 -8.02 -2.53 -11.52
CA ARG A 122 -8.82 -2.70 -10.31
C ARG A 122 -8.95 -4.17 -9.93
N ASP A 123 -9.38 -5.02 -10.88
CA ASP A 123 -9.54 -6.44 -10.65
C ASP A 123 -8.21 -7.15 -10.36
N THR A 124 -7.16 -6.75 -11.08
CA THR A 124 -5.79 -7.26 -10.87
C THR A 124 -5.31 -6.97 -9.44
N ILE A 125 -5.49 -5.74 -8.97
CA ILE A 125 -5.10 -5.30 -7.64
C ILE A 125 -5.91 -6.02 -6.56
N ILE A 126 -7.23 -6.07 -6.70
CA ILE A 126 -8.12 -6.76 -5.74
C ILE A 126 -7.73 -8.23 -5.63
N LYS A 127 -7.52 -8.91 -6.77
CA LYS A 127 -7.16 -10.32 -6.80
C LYS A 127 -5.84 -10.56 -6.07
N TRP A 128 -4.83 -9.76 -6.38
CA TRP A 128 -3.51 -9.88 -5.78
C TRP A 128 -3.54 -9.69 -4.27
N PHE A 129 -4.14 -8.60 -3.78
CA PHE A 129 -4.24 -8.35 -2.34
C PHE A 129 -5.04 -9.44 -1.63
N SER A 130 -6.11 -9.96 -2.26
CA SER A 130 -6.91 -11.05 -1.68
C SER A 130 -6.10 -12.35 -1.53
N GLU A 131 -5.32 -12.71 -2.56
CA GLU A 131 -4.47 -13.89 -2.55
C GLU A 131 -3.39 -13.80 -1.47
N LYS A 132 -2.64 -12.70 -1.44
CA LYS A 132 -1.55 -12.52 -0.46
C LYS A 132 -2.08 -12.38 0.96
N ARG A 133 -3.26 -11.78 1.14
CA ARG A 133 -3.93 -11.76 2.45
C ARG A 133 -4.21 -13.16 2.97
N ARG A 134 -4.70 -14.08 2.14
CA ARG A 134 -4.93 -15.48 2.55
C ARG A 134 -3.62 -16.13 3.01
N VAL A 135 -2.53 -15.91 2.27
CA VAL A 135 -1.20 -16.42 2.64
C VAL A 135 -0.71 -15.86 3.97
N LEU A 136 -0.99 -14.58 4.27
CA LEU A 136 -0.64 -13.96 5.56
C LEU A 136 -1.48 -14.53 6.70
N LEU A 137 -2.79 -14.72 6.51
CA LEU A 137 -3.68 -15.30 7.54
C LEU A 137 -3.29 -16.73 7.92
N GLU A 138 -2.81 -17.53 6.96
CA GLU A 138 -2.34 -18.89 7.22
C GLU A 138 -1.04 -18.96 8.05
N GLN A 139 -0.36 -17.83 8.24
CA GLN A 139 0.88 -17.73 9.02
C GLN A 139 0.66 -17.12 10.42
N ASP A 140 -0.50 -16.50 10.64
CA ASP A 140 -0.94 -15.98 11.94
C ASP A 140 -1.74 -17.03 12.74
N LEU A 141 -1.93 -18.24 12.18
CA LEU A 141 -2.50 -19.44 12.79
C LEU A 141 -1.40 -20.36 13.34
#